data_AF-U6MS08-F1
#
_entry.id   AF-U6MS08-F1
#
_cell.length_a   1.000
_cell.length_b   1.000
_cell.length_c   1.000
_cell.angle_alpha   90.00
_cell.angle_beta   90.00
_cell.angle_gamma   90.00
#
_symmetry.space_group_name_H-M   'P 1'
#
loop_
_entity.id
_entity.type
_entity.pdbx_description
1 polymer ?
#
loop_
_entity_poly.entity_id
_entity_poly.type
_entity_poly.pdbx_seq_one_letter_code
_entity_poly.pdbx_strand_id
1 'polypeptide(L)'
;MNIATDEFGNPFIILREQEEKKRLKGIEAHKARANIVAAKAVADSLRSSLGPKGMDKIIVGPDGEITVTNDGATILDKMQVKHQCAKLLVDLSRAQDAEIGDGTTGVVILAGNLLSEALRLMEKGLHPLRIADGFEAAAQIAVETLEKIALEKDLLGSDKHI
;
A
#
# COMPACT_ATOMS: atom_id res chain seq x y z
N MET A 1 10.75 -26.69 -26.71
CA MET A 1 12.12 -27.14 -26.40
C MET A 1 13.02 -26.36 -27.33
N ASN A 2 13.70 -25.33 -26.83
CA ASN A 2 14.52 -24.47 -27.68
C ASN A 2 15.97 -24.87 -27.45
N ILE A 3 16.59 -25.49 -28.46
CA ILE A 3 18.02 -25.79 -28.49
C ILE A 3 18.71 -24.52 -28.99
N ALA A 4 19.69 -24.03 -28.22
CA ALA A 4 20.54 -22.91 -28.62
C ALA A 4 21.97 -23.40 -28.81
N THR A 5 22.71 -22.74 -29.69
CA THR A 5 24.11 -23.05 -29.99
C THR A 5 25.01 -21.93 -29.51
N ASP A 6 26.16 -22.30 -28.93
CA ASP A 6 27.20 -21.35 -28.57
C ASP A 6 27.98 -20.87 -29.82
N GLU A 7 28.94 -19.97 -29.60
CA GLU A 7 29.79 -19.39 -30.66
C GLU A 7 30.70 -20.43 -31.35
N PHE A 8 30.81 -21.63 -30.78
CA PHE A 8 31.61 -22.74 -31.27
C PHE A 8 30.74 -23.89 -31.84
N GLY A 9 29.43 -23.70 -31.94
CA GLY A 9 28.49 -24.66 -32.52
C GLY A 9 28.08 -25.80 -31.59
N ASN A 10 28.45 -25.76 -30.30
CA ASN A 10 28.02 -26.77 -29.34
C ASN A 10 26.56 -26.54 -28.93
N PRO A 11 25.71 -27.58 -29.01
CA PRO A 11 24.33 -27.46 -28.56
C PRO A 11 24.28 -27.47 -27.03
N PHE A 12 23.63 -26.45 -26.45
CA PHE A 12 23.28 -26.46 -25.04
C PHE A 12 21.77 -26.28 -24.86
N ILE A 13 21.25 -26.89 -23.81
CA ILE A 13 19.82 -26.89 -23.51
C ILE A 13 19.54 -25.71 -22.59
N ILE A 14 18.76 -24.74 -23.07
CA ILE A 14 18.21 -23.70 -22.20
C ILE A 14 17.02 -24.32 -21.48
N LEU A 15 17.24 -24.81 -20.26
CA LEU A 15 16.15 -25.11 -19.34
C LEU A 15 15.52 -23.78 -18.92
N ARG A 16 14.37 -23.46 -19.49
CA ARG A 16 13.47 -22.46 -18.90
C ARG A 16 12.85 -23.13 -17.69
N GLU A 17 13.31 -22.80 -16.47
CA GLU A 17 12.59 -23.15 -15.24
C GLU A 17 11.17 -22.56 -15.32
N GLN A 18 10.22 -23.38 -15.76
CA GLN A 18 8.79 -23.03 -15.81
C GLN A 18 8.07 -23.36 -14.50
N GLU A 19 8.74 -23.99 -13.55
CA GLU A 19 8.20 -24.32 -12.24
C GLU A 19 8.43 -23.17 -11.27
N GLU A 20 7.54 -22.17 -11.33
CA GLU A 20 6.98 -21.43 -10.18
C GLU A 20 6.19 -20.18 -10.61
N LYS A 21 6.29 -19.76 -11.87
CA LYS A 21 5.41 -18.69 -12.37
C LYS A 21 4.08 -19.28 -12.84
N LYS A 22 3.16 -19.54 -11.90
CA LYS A 22 1.74 -19.84 -12.16
C LYS A 22 1.12 -18.72 -13.02
N ARG A 23 1.27 -18.84 -14.34
CA ARG A 23 0.74 -17.89 -15.31
C ARG A 23 -0.68 -18.25 -15.64
N LEU A 24 -1.50 -17.85 -14.70
CA LEU A 24 -2.92 -17.98 -14.67
C LEU A 24 -3.56 -16.89 -15.59
N LYS A 25 -4.33 -17.27 -16.62
CA LYS A 25 -5.10 -16.41 -17.55
C LYS A 25 -6.61 -16.62 -17.32
N GLY A 26 -7.37 -15.55 -17.03
CA GLY A 26 -8.64 -15.60 -16.26
C GLY A 26 -8.48 -15.15 -14.80
N ILE A 27 -7.26 -14.73 -14.46
CA ILE A 27 -6.75 -14.55 -13.10
C ILE A 27 -6.30 -13.13 -12.83
N GLU A 28 -6.52 -12.18 -13.75
CA GLU A 28 -6.40 -10.77 -13.39
C GLU A 28 -7.39 -10.41 -12.29
N ALA A 29 -8.66 -10.86 -12.37
CA ALA A 29 -9.61 -10.67 -11.29
C ALA A 29 -9.18 -11.37 -10.00
N HIS A 30 -8.72 -12.63 -10.06
CA HIS A 30 -8.25 -13.34 -8.86
C HIS A 30 -6.95 -12.78 -8.28
N LYS A 31 -6.01 -12.29 -9.11
CA LYS A 31 -4.76 -11.64 -8.67
C LYS A 31 -5.03 -10.25 -8.12
N ALA A 32 -5.80 -9.43 -8.83
CA ALA A 32 -6.21 -8.11 -8.34
C ALA A 32 -6.96 -8.24 -7.01
N ARG A 33 -7.89 -9.21 -6.91
CA ARG A 33 -8.58 -9.53 -5.67
C ARG A 33 -7.62 -9.99 -4.57
N ALA A 34 -6.71 -10.92 -4.83
CA ALA A 34 -5.73 -11.37 -3.85
C ALA A 34 -4.82 -10.23 -3.37
N ASN A 35 -4.37 -9.37 -4.29
CA ASN A 35 -3.57 -8.20 -4.00
C ASN A 35 -4.30 -7.21 -3.10
N ILE A 36 -5.57 -6.91 -3.42
CA ILE A 36 -6.41 -6.00 -2.64
C ILE A 36 -6.69 -6.57 -1.26
N VAL A 37 -7.00 -7.86 -1.16
CA VAL A 37 -7.26 -8.52 0.14
C VAL A 37 -6.02 -8.48 1.02
N ALA A 38 -4.83 -8.73 0.47
CA ALA A 38 -3.58 -8.65 1.21
C ALA A 38 -3.29 -7.21 1.69
N ALA A 39 -3.47 -6.22 0.82
CA ALA A 39 -3.30 -4.80 1.15
C ALA A 39 -4.30 -4.35 2.24
N LYS A 40 -5.56 -4.78 2.12
CA LYS A 40 -6.61 -4.51 3.11
C LYS A 40 -6.31 -5.13 4.46
N ALA A 41 -5.80 -6.37 4.51
CA ALA A 41 -5.44 -7.01 5.77
C ALA A 41 -4.36 -6.22 6.53
N VAL A 42 -3.41 -5.61 5.82
CA VAL A 42 -2.39 -4.73 6.43
C VAL A 42 -3.03 -3.44 6.96
N ALA A 43 -3.88 -2.79 6.16
CA ALA A 43 -4.58 -1.57 6.57
C ALA A 43 -5.51 -1.80 7.78
N ASP A 44 -6.26 -2.90 7.79
CA ASP A 44 -7.16 -3.28 8.89
C ASP A 44 -6.37 -3.55 10.17
N SER A 45 -5.16 -4.10 10.06
CA SER A 45 -4.28 -4.29 11.23
C SER A 45 -3.92 -2.96 11.89
N LEU A 46 -3.69 -1.91 11.12
CA LEU A 46 -3.33 -0.57 11.64
C LEU A 46 -4.51 0.26 12.13
N ARG A 47 -5.75 -0.11 11.79
CA ARG A 47 -6.95 0.71 12.04
C ARG A 47 -7.15 1.09 13.51
N SER A 48 -6.80 0.20 14.44
CA SER A 48 -6.96 0.45 15.88
C SER A 48 -5.95 1.45 16.46
N SER A 49 -4.93 1.81 15.69
CA SER A 49 -3.80 2.67 16.08
C SER A 49 -3.97 4.10 15.56
N LEU A 50 -5.02 4.37 14.78
CA LEU A 50 -5.29 5.70 14.24
C LEU A 50 -6.05 6.58 15.25
N GLY A 51 -5.56 7.81 15.44
CA GLY A 51 -6.21 8.86 16.21
C GLY A 51 -5.71 9.00 17.65
N PRO A 52 -6.21 10.00 18.42
CA PRO A 52 -5.72 10.32 19.75
C PRO A 52 -6.04 9.26 20.81
N LYS A 53 -6.96 8.33 20.50
CA LYS A 53 -7.27 7.13 21.30
C LYS A 53 -6.79 5.85 20.61
N GLY A 54 -5.83 5.98 19.69
CA GLY A 54 -5.17 4.84 19.06
C GLY A 54 -4.49 3.97 20.11
N MET A 55 -4.59 2.66 19.92
CA MET A 55 -3.96 1.68 20.81
C MET A 55 -2.58 1.29 20.28
N ASP A 56 -1.62 1.20 21.19
CA ASP A 56 -0.31 0.65 20.90
C ASP A 56 -0.40 -0.80 20.46
N LYS A 57 0.55 -1.22 19.63
CA LYS A 57 0.71 -2.61 19.22
C LYS A 57 1.98 -3.19 19.82
N ILE A 58 1.83 -4.41 20.34
CA ILE A 58 2.97 -5.24 20.73
C ILE A 58 3.39 -6.06 19.52
N ILE A 59 4.63 -5.90 19.10
CA ILE A 59 5.25 -6.63 17.99
C ILE A 59 6.40 -7.45 18.57
N VAL A 60 6.40 -8.74 18.24
CA VAL A 60 7.44 -9.67 18.67
C VAL A 60 8.27 -10.03 17.44
N GLY A 61 9.55 -9.66 17.48
CA GLY A 61 10.52 -9.98 16.44
C GLY A 61 10.90 -11.46 16.45
N PRO A 62 11.54 -11.95 15.37
CA PRO A 62 11.97 -13.35 15.25
C PRO A 62 12.98 -13.76 16.34
N ASP A 63 13.79 -12.81 16.81
CA ASP A 63 14.79 -13.00 17.86
C ASP A 63 14.21 -12.84 19.28
N GLY A 64 12.89 -12.64 19.41
CA GLY A 64 12.21 -12.43 20.68
C GLY A 64 12.22 -10.98 21.19
N GLU A 65 12.75 -10.02 20.42
CA GLU A 65 12.66 -8.59 20.72
C GLU A 65 11.19 -8.16 20.77
N ILE A 66 10.79 -7.50 21.86
CA ILE A 66 9.43 -6.97 22.03
C ILE A 66 9.46 -5.47 21.80
N THR A 67 8.64 -4.99 20.87
CA THR A 67 8.46 -3.57 20.59
C THR A 67 7.02 -3.18 20.81
N VAL A 68 6.81 -2.10 21.56
CA VAL A 68 5.48 -1.52 21.78
C VAL A 68 5.46 -0.15 21.14
N THR A 69 4.59 0.06 20.16
CA THR A 69 4.52 1.34 19.44
C THR A 69 3.14 1.56 18.81
N ASN A 70 2.77 2.83 18.64
CA ASN A 70 1.61 3.27 17.88
C ASN A 70 1.95 3.81 16.49
N ASP A 71 3.24 4.00 16.19
CA ASP A 71 3.67 4.56 14.91
C ASP A 71 3.48 3.54 13.77
N GLY A 72 2.69 3.92 12.77
CA GLY A 72 2.36 3.07 11.63
C GLY A 72 3.58 2.62 10.83
N ALA A 73 4.56 3.50 10.63
CA ALA A 73 5.77 3.18 9.87
C ALA A 73 6.60 2.13 10.61
N THR A 74 6.85 2.34 11.90
CA THR A 74 7.56 1.36 12.75
C THR A 74 6.82 0.03 12.86
N ILE A 75 5.48 0.06 12.96
CA ILE A 75 4.66 -1.16 13.00
C ILE A 75 4.86 -1.98 11.72
N LEU A 76 4.78 -1.32 10.56
CA LEU A 76 4.89 -1.98 9.26
C LEU A 76 6.30 -2.50 8.99
N ASP A 77 7.32 -1.78 9.47
CA ASP A 77 8.72 -2.17 9.32
C ASP A 77 9.09 -3.44 10.08
N LYS A 78 8.56 -3.58 11.29
CA LYS A 78 8.77 -4.79 12.09
C LYS A 78 7.85 -5.94 11.65
N MET A 79 6.81 -5.67 10.86
CA MET A 79 5.90 -6.69 10.36
C MET A 79 6.50 -7.46 9.18
N GLN A 80 6.63 -8.78 9.31
CA GLN A 80 7.16 -9.63 8.23
C GLN A 80 6.10 -9.88 7.14
N VAL A 81 6.04 -8.96 6.17
CA VAL A 81 5.10 -9.02 5.06
C VAL A 81 5.67 -9.81 3.87
N LYS A 82 5.05 -10.96 3.54
CA LYS A 82 5.44 -11.79 2.39
C LYS A 82 4.87 -11.29 1.06
N HIS A 83 3.68 -10.69 1.08
CA HIS A 83 2.96 -10.30 -0.13
C HIS A 83 3.51 -8.99 -0.73
N GLN A 84 3.84 -8.98 -2.03
CA GLN A 84 4.49 -7.83 -2.67
C GLN A 84 3.64 -6.56 -2.64
N CYS A 85 2.33 -6.64 -2.89
CA CYS A 85 1.46 -5.46 -2.79
C CYS A 85 1.36 -4.89 -1.37
N ALA A 86 1.55 -5.72 -0.35
CA ALA A 86 1.56 -5.26 1.02
C ALA A 86 2.92 -4.62 1.38
N LYS A 87 4.03 -5.04 0.77
CA LYS A 87 5.31 -4.32 0.85
C LYS A 87 5.22 -2.91 0.26
N LEU A 88 4.48 -2.72 -0.84
CA LEU A 88 4.24 -1.38 -1.39
C LEU A 88 3.55 -0.45 -0.39
N LEU A 89 2.68 -0.97 0.49
CA LEU A 89 2.08 -0.17 1.56
C LEU A 89 3.08 0.17 2.68
N VAL A 90 4.05 -0.71 2.96
CA VAL A 90 5.16 -0.42 3.88
C VAL A 90 6.01 0.71 3.32
N ASP A 91 6.39 0.62 2.04
CA ASP A 91 7.19 1.65 1.37
C ASP A 91 6.44 2.99 1.29
N LEU A 92 5.12 2.97 1.05
CA LEU A 92 4.26 4.16 1.13
C LEU A 92 4.31 4.82 2.51
N SER A 93 4.22 4.03 3.58
CA SER A 93 4.27 4.54 4.95
C SER A 93 5.64 5.15 5.28
N ARG A 94 6.73 4.49 4.86
CA ARG A 94 8.10 5.01 5.01
C ARG A 94 8.32 6.32 4.25
N ALA A 95 7.81 6.43 3.02
CA ALA A 95 7.92 7.65 2.25
C ALA A 95 7.19 8.81 2.95
N GLN A 96 6.01 8.55 3.49
CA GLN A 96 5.25 9.55 4.25
C GLN A 96 5.98 9.99 5.53
N ASP A 97 6.59 9.05 6.24
CA ASP A 97 7.41 9.33 7.43
C ASP A 97 8.64 10.19 7.10
N ALA A 98 9.32 9.89 5.99
CA ALA A 98 10.51 10.62 5.56
C ALA A 98 10.21 12.07 5.09
N GLU A 99 9.08 12.28 4.42
CA GLU A 99 8.72 13.59 3.86
C GLU A 99 8.07 14.52 4.88
N ILE A 100 7.13 14.01 5.69
CA ILE A 100 6.28 14.83 6.57
C ILE A 100 6.45 14.46 8.04
N GLY A 101 6.78 13.20 8.35
CA GLY A 101 6.91 12.69 9.72
C GLY A 101 5.58 12.50 10.47
N ASP A 102 4.44 12.60 9.77
CA ASP A 102 3.11 12.36 10.32
C ASP A 102 2.18 11.77 9.23
N GLY A 103 1.07 11.18 9.66
CA GLY A 103 0.07 10.57 8.79
C GLY A 103 0.46 9.17 8.29
N THR A 104 1.54 8.58 8.82
CA THR A 104 2.07 7.26 8.45
C THR A 104 1.02 6.15 8.54
N THR A 105 0.19 6.18 9.60
CA THR A 105 -0.93 5.25 9.81
C THR A 105 -2.12 5.59 8.92
N GLY A 106 -2.43 6.87 8.78
CA GLY A 106 -3.60 7.36 8.05
C GLY A 106 -3.53 7.06 6.55
N VAL A 107 -2.36 7.27 5.93
CA VAL A 107 -2.17 7.05 4.50
C VAL A 107 -2.37 5.59 4.10
N VAL A 108 -1.92 4.65 4.93
CA VAL A 108 -2.05 3.21 4.69
C VAL A 108 -3.50 2.77 4.83
N ILE A 109 -4.21 3.28 5.84
CA ILE A 109 -5.64 3.01 6.03
C ILE A 109 -6.44 3.56 4.84
N LEU A 110 -6.13 4.77 4.39
CA LEU A 110 -6.79 5.39 3.23
C LEU A 110 -6.59 4.54 1.97
N ALA A 111 -5.34 4.14 1.68
CA ALA A 111 -5.02 3.28 0.55
C ALA A 111 -5.76 1.93 0.60
N GLY A 112 -5.81 1.28 1.77
CA GLY A 112 -6.56 0.03 1.96
C GLY A 112 -8.06 0.17 1.70
N ASN A 113 -8.67 1.28 2.11
CA ASN A 113 -10.08 1.56 1.86
C ASN A 113 -10.36 1.85 0.37
N LEU A 114 -9.51 2.64 -0.30
CA LEU A 114 -9.62 2.89 -1.73
C LEU A 114 -9.54 1.59 -2.54
N LEU A 115 -8.63 0.70 -2.19
CA LEU A 115 -8.51 -0.63 -2.81
C LEU A 115 -9.75 -1.50 -2.57
N SER A 116 -10.34 -1.44 -1.36
CA SER A 116 -11.58 -2.16 -1.06
C SER A 116 -12.76 -1.65 -1.90
N GLU A 117 -12.88 -0.34 -2.11
CA GLU A 117 -13.91 0.23 -2.99
C GLU A 117 -13.63 -0.06 -4.47
N ALA A 118 -12.36 -0.03 -4.90
CA ALA A 118 -11.97 -0.44 -6.24
C ALA A 118 -12.39 -1.89 -6.53
N LEU A 119 -12.22 -2.81 -5.56
CA LEU A 119 -12.69 -4.19 -5.69
C LEU A 119 -14.20 -4.26 -5.92
N ARG A 120 -14.99 -3.50 -5.16
CA ARG A 120 -16.45 -3.45 -5.32
C ARG A 120 -16.86 -2.92 -6.70
N LEU A 121 -16.12 -1.96 -7.25
CA LEU A 121 -16.36 -1.44 -8.61
C LEU A 121 -15.97 -2.46 -9.68
N MET A 122 -14.85 -3.19 -9.50
CA MET A 122 -14.46 -4.26 -10.40
C MET A 122 -15.48 -5.42 -10.41
N GLU A 123 -16.06 -5.77 -9.26
CA GLU A 123 -17.12 -6.78 -9.16
C GLU A 123 -18.39 -6.38 -9.92
N LYS A 124 -18.62 -5.08 -10.10
CA LYS A 124 -19.70 -4.55 -10.97
C LYS A 124 -19.34 -4.52 -12.46
N GLY A 125 -18.16 -5.02 -12.83
CA GLY A 125 -17.69 -5.09 -14.22
C GLY A 125 -16.96 -3.85 -14.71
N LEU A 126 -16.58 -2.90 -13.83
CA LEU A 126 -15.75 -1.77 -14.25
C LEU A 126 -14.29 -2.20 -14.48
N HIS A 127 -13.71 -1.70 -15.57
CA HIS A 127 -12.31 -1.98 -15.90
C HIS A 127 -11.36 -1.26 -14.92
N PRO A 128 -10.34 -1.94 -14.35
CA PRO A 128 -9.44 -1.37 -13.34
C PRO A 128 -8.81 -0.03 -13.74
N LEU A 129 -8.40 0.09 -15.00
CA LEU A 129 -7.80 1.33 -15.53
C LEU A 129 -8.75 2.53 -15.42
N ARG A 130 -10.05 2.35 -15.71
CA ARG A 130 -11.03 3.44 -15.59
C ARG A 130 -11.29 3.83 -14.14
N ILE A 131 -11.16 2.88 -13.21
CA ILE A 131 -11.26 3.16 -11.78
C ILE A 131 -10.07 3.99 -11.32
N ALA A 132 -8.86 3.64 -11.79
CA ALA A 132 -7.64 4.40 -11.50
C ALA A 132 -7.74 5.85 -12.00
N ASP A 133 -8.11 6.05 -13.27
CA ASP A 133 -8.32 7.39 -13.84
C ASP A 133 -9.36 8.20 -13.04
N GLY A 134 -10.44 7.54 -12.62
CA GLY A 134 -11.49 8.16 -11.80
C GLY A 134 -11.02 8.56 -10.40
N PHE A 135 -10.16 7.75 -9.77
CA PHE A 135 -9.56 8.08 -8.47
C PHE A 135 -8.57 9.23 -8.57
N GLU A 136 -7.79 9.31 -9.65
CA GLU A 136 -6.85 10.40 -9.87
C GLU A 136 -7.58 11.73 -10.09
N ALA A 137 -8.65 11.73 -10.90
CA ALA A 137 -9.52 12.90 -11.04
C ALA A 137 -10.20 13.30 -9.70
N ALA A 138 -10.64 12.32 -8.90
CA ALA A 138 -11.23 12.59 -7.59
C ALA A 138 -10.21 13.15 -6.58
N ALA A 139 -8.97 12.68 -6.62
CA ALA A 139 -7.89 13.18 -5.77
C ALA A 139 -7.60 14.65 -6.05
N GLN A 140 -7.54 15.05 -7.33
CA GLN A 140 -7.35 16.44 -7.72
C GLN A 140 -8.45 17.35 -7.14
N ILE A 141 -9.72 16.95 -7.29
CA ILE A 141 -10.86 17.69 -6.75
C ILE A 141 -10.81 17.77 -5.22
N ALA A 142 -10.40 16.68 -4.55
CA ALA A 142 -10.28 16.65 -3.10
C ALA A 142 -9.22 17.64 -2.60
N VAL A 143 -8.04 17.70 -3.26
CA VAL A 143 -6.97 18.65 -2.93
C VAL A 143 -7.45 20.10 -3.12
N GLU A 144 -8.04 20.42 -4.27
CA GLU A 144 -8.60 21.75 -4.53
C GLU A 144 -9.69 22.15 -3.52
N THR A 145 -10.45 21.18 -3.02
CA THR A 145 -11.47 21.41 -2.00
C THR A 145 -10.86 21.67 -0.64
N LEU A 146 -9.80 20.93 -0.27
CA LEU A 146 -9.03 21.15 0.97
C LEU A 146 -8.42 22.55 1.01
N GLU A 147 -7.88 23.03 -0.11
CA GLU A 147 -7.35 24.40 -0.22
C GLU A 147 -8.43 25.46 0.01
N LYS A 148 -9.64 25.26 -0.51
CA LYS A 148 -10.76 26.20 -0.35
C LYS A 148 -11.32 26.28 1.07
N ILE A 149 -11.24 25.19 1.83
CA ILE A 149 -11.73 25.14 3.22
C ILE A 149 -10.61 25.41 4.23
N ALA A 150 -9.36 25.49 3.79
CA ALA A 150 -8.23 25.79 4.65
C ALA A 150 -8.38 27.19 5.24
N LEU A 151 -8.22 27.28 6.56
CA LEU A 151 -8.19 28.56 7.27
C LEU A 151 -6.73 28.97 7.43
N GLU A 152 -6.39 30.15 6.93
CA GLU A 152 -5.07 30.73 7.13
C GLU A 152 -4.94 31.17 8.60
N LYS A 153 -3.85 30.78 9.24
CA LYS A 153 -3.56 31.15 10.63
C LYS A 153 -2.25 31.91 10.68
N ASP A 154 -2.28 33.13 11.21
CA ASP A 154 -1.08 33.91 11.46
C ASP A 154 -0.26 33.27 12.58
N LEU A 155 0.97 32.86 12.25
CA LEU A 155 1.89 32.19 13.17
C LEU A 155 2.66 33.17 14.06
N LEU A 156 2.64 34.48 13.74
CA LEU A 156 3.43 35.51 14.43
C LEU A 156 2.62 36.34 15.44
N GLY A 157 1.34 36.03 15.64
CA GLY A 157 0.56 36.52 16.76
C GLY A 157 0.11 37.97 16.63
N SER A 158 -0.90 38.21 15.79
CA SER A 158 -1.80 39.36 15.93
C SER A 158 -3.23 38.99 16.34
N ASP A 159 -3.57 37.69 16.45
CA ASP A 159 -4.92 37.26 16.84
C ASP A 159 -5.07 37.14 18.37
N LYS A 160 -5.76 38.13 18.95
CA LYS A 160 -6.13 38.21 20.39
C LYS A 160 -7.40 37.43 20.75
N HIS A 161 -7.88 36.53 19.90
CA HIS A 161 -9.11 35.79 20.17
C HIS A 161 -8.92 34.29 19.92
N ILE A 162 -8.67 33.56 21.01
CA ILE A 162 -9.39 32.37 21.51
C ILE A 162 -9.01 32.22 22.99
#